data_AF-A0A7C4UTB0-F1
#
_entry.id   AF-A0A7C4UTB0-F1
#
_cell.length_a   1.000
_cell.length_b   1.000
_cell.length_c   1.000
_cell.angle_alpha   90.00
_cell.angle_beta   90.00
_cell.angle_gamma   90.00
#
_symmetry.space_group_name_H-M   'P 1'
#
loop_
_entity.id
_entity.type
_entity.pdbx_description
1 polymer ?
#
loop_
_entity_poly.entity_id
_entity_poly.type
_entity_poly.pdbx_seq_one_letter_code
_entity_poly.pdbx_strand_id
1 'polypeptide(L)'
;MKRILPTVAAMVVGIIVLIDFFVDVGYINLMGRLFVDWAVILAAFALILGVLNLFLVHFRRIRTRQKGWPYSIILILTLWTVLVLGLLDPAGPQGQSVRWIFQYVQYPLQAAFFALTAVFLLTAIYRAFRLQRGENAWFILAGILVLLGATAVGGWLWDGFASIREWIMNVPALAGARGILIGVALAVTITGLRLLLGVDRPYAE
;
A
#
# COMPACT_ATOMS: atom_id res chain seq x y z
N MET A 1 5.17 12.02 -34.81
CA MET A 1 3.69 11.85 -34.94
C MET A 1 3.17 10.58 -34.25
N LYS A 2 3.71 9.38 -34.52
CA LYS A 2 3.24 8.11 -33.91
C LYS A 2 3.23 8.05 -32.37
N ARG A 3 3.99 8.92 -31.70
CA ARG A 3 4.17 8.96 -30.25
C ARG A 3 3.35 10.02 -29.51
N ILE A 4 2.81 11.01 -30.23
CA ILE A 4 1.99 12.08 -29.65
C ILE A 4 0.53 11.65 -29.61
N LEU A 5 0.11 10.84 -30.60
CA LEU A 5 -1.25 10.32 -30.70
C LEU A 5 -1.72 9.57 -29.44
N PRO A 6 -0.91 8.66 -28.84
CA PRO A 6 -1.32 7.96 -27.62
C PRO A 6 -1.44 8.89 -26.41
N THR A 7 -0.55 9.87 -26.28
CA THR A 7 -0.60 10.86 -25.20
C THR A 7 -1.85 11.73 -25.31
N VAL A 8 -2.16 12.23 -26.51
CA VAL A 8 -3.37 13.02 -26.76
C VAL A 8 -4.62 12.19 -26.48
N ALA A 9 -4.66 10.93 -26.92
CA ALA A 9 -5.77 10.03 -26.63
C ALA A 9 -5.96 9.82 -25.12
N ALA A 10 -4.86 9.56 -24.38
CA ALA A 10 -4.90 9.40 -22.93
C ALA A 10 -5.40 10.67 -22.21
N MET A 11 -4.95 11.85 -22.65
CA MET A 11 -5.43 13.14 -22.12
C MET A 11 -6.92 13.32 -22.34
N VAL A 12 -7.40 13.11 -23.58
CA VAL A 12 -8.82 13.29 -23.94
C VAL A 12 -9.71 12.33 -23.16
N VAL A 13 -9.34 11.05 -23.11
CA VAL A 13 -10.09 10.04 -22.34
C VAL A 13 -10.11 10.41 -20.86
N GLY A 14 -8.97 10.79 -20.29
CA GLY A 14 -8.88 11.19 -18.89
C GLY A 14 -9.72 12.44 -18.56
N ILE A 15 -9.77 13.43 -19.47
CA ILE A 15 -10.63 14.62 -19.32
C ILE A 15 -12.11 14.23 -19.37
N ILE A 16 -12.51 13.35 -20.31
CA ILE A 16 -13.92 12.90 -20.41
C ILE A 16 -14.35 12.19 -19.13
N VAL A 17 -13.53 11.27 -18.61
CA VAL A 17 -13.80 10.57 -17.34
C VAL A 17 -13.83 11.54 -16.16
N LEU A 18 -12.96 12.55 -16.15
CA LEU A 18 -12.96 13.57 -15.10
C LEU A 18 -14.24 14.42 -15.15
N ILE A 19 -14.71 14.81 -16.34
CA ILE A 19 -15.94 15.60 -16.50
C ILE A 19 -17.17 14.79 -16.10
N ASP A 20 -17.25 13.50 -16.47
CA ASP A 20 -18.32 12.57 -16.05
C ASP A 20 -18.51 12.59 -14.53
N PHE A 21 -17.41 12.68 -13.76
CA PHE A 21 -17.48 12.73 -12.30
C PHE A 21 -18.16 14.01 -11.75
N PHE A 22 -18.08 15.14 -12.46
CA PHE A 22 -18.57 16.43 -11.95
C PHE A 22 -19.86 16.92 -12.62
N VAL A 23 -20.19 16.46 -13.83
CA VAL A 23 -21.30 16.99 -14.62
C VAL A 23 -22.20 15.86 -15.10
N ASP A 24 -23.47 15.88 -14.69
CA ASP A 24 -24.46 14.87 -15.07
C ASP A 24 -25.05 15.15 -16.46
N VAL A 25 -24.40 14.64 -17.50
CA VAL A 25 -24.86 14.75 -18.90
C VAL A 25 -24.87 13.35 -19.51
N GLY A 26 -26.05 12.87 -19.90
CA GLY A 26 -26.24 11.47 -20.33
C GLY A 26 -25.23 10.94 -21.36
N TYR A 27 -24.81 11.76 -22.33
CA TYR A 27 -23.78 11.38 -23.31
C TYR A 27 -22.37 11.26 -22.70
N ILE A 28 -22.00 12.18 -21.79
CA ILE A 28 -20.70 12.16 -21.10
C ILE A 28 -20.65 10.95 -20.16
N ASN A 29 -21.73 10.69 -19.41
CA ASN A 29 -21.79 9.55 -18.50
C ASN A 29 -21.78 8.20 -19.22
N LEU A 30 -22.26 8.14 -20.47
CA LEU A 30 -22.12 6.94 -21.29
C LEU A 30 -20.64 6.73 -21.66
N MET A 31 -19.95 7.77 -22.14
CA MET A 31 -18.56 7.69 -22.55
C MET A 31 -17.62 7.40 -21.37
N GLY A 32 -17.82 8.07 -20.22
CA GLY A 32 -17.04 7.85 -19.01
C GLY A 32 -17.16 6.41 -18.52
N ARG A 33 -18.38 5.87 -18.40
CA ARG A 33 -18.60 4.45 -18.07
C ARG A 33 -17.93 3.50 -19.05
N LEU A 34 -18.07 3.72 -20.37
CA LEU A 34 -17.43 2.86 -21.37
C LEU A 34 -15.90 2.82 -21.20
N PHE A 35 -15.26 3.98 -20.96
CA PHE A 35 -13.81 4.02 -20.76
C PHE A 35 -13.38 3.37 -19.44
N VAL A 36 -14.15 3.54 -18.37
CA VAL A 36 -13.90 2.86 -17.09
C VAL A 36 -14.07 1.35 -17.23
N ASP A 37 -15.10 0.88 -17.92
CA ASP A 37 -15.33 -0.55 -18.19
C ASP A 37 -14.16 -1.15 -19.00
N TRP A 38 -13.68 -0.44 -20.03
CA TRP A 38 -12.48 -0.85 -20.76
C TRP A 38 -11.25 -0.92 -19.86
N ALA A 39 -11.06 0.06 -18.98
CA ALA A 39 -9.96 0.06 -18.02
C ALA A 39 -10.07 -1.13 -17.05
N VAL A 40 -11.27 -1.48 -16.58
CA VAL A 40 -11.52 -2.66 -15.74
C VAL A 40 -11.18 -3.96 -16.48
N ILE A 41 -11.58 -4.09 -17.74
CA ILE A 41 -11.25 -5.25 -18.58
C ILE A 41 -9.72 -5.35 -18.75
N LEU A 42 -9.05 -4.25 -19.10
CA LEU A 42 -7.59 -4.21 -19.22
C LEU A 42 -6.89 -4.55 -17.90
N ALA A 43 -7.40 -4.07 -16.77
CA ALA A 43 -6.89 -4.40 -15.44
C ALA A 43 -7.02 -5.90 -15.14
N ALA A 44 -8.13 -6.54 -15.52
CA ALA A 44 -8.30 -7.98 -15.37
C ALA A 44 -7.24 -8.77 -16.17
N PHE A 45 -6.98 -8.39 -17.43
CA PHE A 45 -5.90 -9.00 -18.22
C PHE A 45 -4.51 -8.71 -17.62
N ALA A 46 -4.29 -7.49 -17.11
CA ALA A 46 -3.04 -7.12 -16.46
C ALA A 46 -2.78 -7.97 -15.20
N LEU A 47 -3.82 -8.29 -14.42
CA LEU A 47 -3.71 -9.20 -13.27
C LEU A 47 -3.29 -10.60 -13.70
N ILE A 48 -3.88 -11.15 -14.77
CA ILE A 48 -3.49 -12.44 -15.35
C ILE A 48 -2.02 -12.41 -15.77
N LEU A 49 -1.61 -11.37 -16.50
CA LEU A 49 -0.22 -11.17 -16.90
C LEU A 49 0.72 -11.04 -15.69
N GLY A 50 0.28 -10.37 -14.62
CA GLY A 50 1.01 -10.24 -13.36
C GLY A 50 1.27 -11.59 -12.69
N VAL A 51 0.23 -12.44 -12.59
CA VAL A 51 0.35 -13.80 -12.06
C VAL A 51 1.26 -14.67 -12.93
N LEU A 52 1.09 -14.62 -14.26
CA LEU A 52 1.96 -15.34 -15.21
C LEU A 52 3.41 -14.88 -15.11
N ASN A 53 3.66 -13.57 -15.03
CA ASN A 53 5.00 -13.03 -14.89
C ASN A 53 5.65 -13.50 -13.57
N LEU A 54 4.92 -13.44 -12.46
CA LEU A 54 5.39 -13.95 -11.17
C LEU A 54 5.76 -15.44 -11.27
N PHE A 55 4.88 -16.25 -11.84
CA PHE A 55 5.14 -17.67 -12.06
C PHE A 55 6.38 -17.89 -12.92
N LEU A 56 6.50 -17.23 -14.08
CA LEU A 56 7.62 -17.40 -15.01
C LEU A 56 8.96 -16.99 -14.39
N VAL A 57 9.02 -15.87 -13.67
CA VAL A 57 10.23 -15.39 -13.01
C VAL A 57 10.69 -16.39 -11.94
N HIS A 58 9.77 -16.84 -11.08
CA HIS A 58 10.10 -17.77 -10.01
C HIS A 58 10.36 -19.18 -10.52
N PHE A 59 9.67 -19.62 -11.57
CA PHE A 59 9.92 -20.91 -12.22
C PHE A 59 11.30 -20.93 -12.88
N ARG A 60 11.68 -19.85 -13.59
CA ARG A 60 13.03 -19.70 -14.14
C ARG A 60 14.08 -19.70 -13.02
N ARG A 61 13.81 -19.01 -11.90
CA ARG A 61 14.70 -18.98 -10.72
C ARG A 61 14.94 -20.38 -10.15
N ILE A 62 13.90 -21.22 -10.09
CA ILE A 62 13.99 -22.62 -9.66
C ILE A 62 14.80 -23.44 -10.65
N ARG A 63 14.48 -23.34 -11.96
CA ARG A 63 15.17 -24.09 -13.02
C ARG A 63 16.66 -23.78 -13.09
N THR A 64 17.02 -22.53 -12.86
CA THR A 64 18.42 -22.05 -12.88
C THR A 64 19.12 -22.11 -11.51
N ARG A 65 18.44 -22.60 -10.46
CA ARG A 65 18.94 -22.72 -9.08
C ARG A 65 19.63 -21.46 -8.54
N GLN A 66 19.06 -20.29 -8.81
CA GLN A 66 19.61 -19.02 -8.30
C GLN A 66 19.55 -18.96 -6.76
N LYS A 67 20.30 -18.03 -6.16
CA LYS A 67 20.27 -17.79 -4.71
C LYS A 67 18.82 -17.59 -4.22
N GLY A 68 18.43 -18.37 -3.22
CA GLY A 68 17.06 -18.33 -2.66
C GLY A 68 15.99 -19.06 -3.47
N TRP A 69 16.37 -19.94 -4.42
CA TRP A 69 15.40 -20.73 -5.19
C TRP A 69 14.42 -21.59 -4.37
N PRO A 70 14.77 -22.15 -3.18
CA PRO A 70 13.80 -22.95 -2.41
C PRO A 70 12.59 -22.13 -1.97
N TYR A 71 12.79 -20.85 -1.63
CA TYR A 71 11.69 -19.94 -1.28
C TYR A 71 10.76 -19.65 -2.46
N SER A 72 11.27 -19.76 -3.69
CA SER A 72 10.45 -19.61 -4.90
C SER A 72 9.51 -20.79 -5.11
N ILE A 73 9.85 -21.98 -4.61
CA ILE A 73 8.93 -23.13 -4.61
C ILE A 73 7.76 -22.84 -3.68
N ILE A 74 8.05 -22.39 -2.45
CA ILE A 74 7.01 -22.06 -1.46
C ILE A 74 6.07 -20.98 -2.02
N LEU A 75 6.61 -19.95 -2.68
CA LEU A 75 5.81 -18.90 -3.31
C LEU A 75 4.90 -19.46 -4.42
N ILE A 76 5.42 -20.28 -5.33
CA ILE A 76 4.61 -20.84 -6.43
C ILE A 76 3.52 -21.76 -5.89
N LEU A 77 3.85 -22.60 -4.90
CA LEU A 77 2.87 -23.49 -4.26
C LEU A 77 1.76 -22.67 -3.60
N THR A 78 2.11 -21.69 -2.77
CA THR A 78 1.13 -20.84 -2.09
C THR A 78 0.27 -20.03 -3.05
N LEU A 79 0.86 -19.48 -4.12
CA LEU A 79 0.14 -18.79 -5.19
C LEU A 79 -0.94 -19.69 -5.80
N TRP A 80 -0.58 -20.89 -6.24
CA TRP A 80 -1.53 -21.82 -6.85
C TRP A 80 -2.56 -22.35 -5.85
N THR A 81 -2.16 -22.64 -4.60
CA THR A 81 -3.09 -23.08 -3.55
C THR A 81 -4.18 -22.02 -3.31
N VAL A 82 -3.80 -20.76 -3.09
CA VAL A 82 -4.80 -19.69 -2.84
C VAL A 82 -5.64 -19.42 -4.08
N LEU A 83 -5.02 -19.38 -5.26
CA LEU A 83 -5.73 -19.11 -6.51
C LEU A 83 -6.76 -20.20 -6.83
N VAL A 84 -6.36 -21.48 -6.75
CA VAL A 84 -7.26 -22.61 -7.04
C VAL A 84 -8.38 -22.68 -6.02
N LEU A 85 -8.07 -22.54 -4.72
CA LEU A 85 -9.11 -22.55 -3.68
C LEU A 85 -10.09 -21.38 -3.82
N GLY A 86 -9.61 -20.19 -4.19
CA GLY A 86 -10.47 -19.02 -4.39
C GLY A 86 -11.29 -19.07 -5.68
N LEU A 87 -10.79 -19.69 -6.75
CA LEU A 87 -11.52 -19.82 -8.02
C LEU A 87 -12.57 -20.95 -8.00
N LEU A 88 -12.31 -22.03 -7.26
CA LEU A 88 -13.21 -23.18 -7.19
C LEU A 88 -14.31 -23.03 -6.13
N ASP A 89 -14.15 -22.12 -5.16
CA ASP A 89 -15.16 -21.84 -4.15
C ASP A 89 -16.30 -20.97 -4.76
N PRO A 90 -17.58 -21.37 -4.63
CA PRO A 90 -18.71 -20.56 -5.12
C PRO A 90 -18.80 -19.16 -4.50
N ALA A 91 -18.29 -18.98 -3.28
CA ALA A 91 -18.18 -17.66 -2.64
C ALA A 91 -16.92 -16.88 -3.07
N GLY A 92 -16.13 -17.45 -3.99
CA GLY A 92 -14.94 -16.83 -4.56
C GLY A 92 -13.88 -16.54 -3.49
N PRO A 93 -13.26 -15.34 -3.52
CA PRO A 93 -12.29 -14.91 -2.50
C PRO A 93 -12.84 -14.87 -1.07
N GLN A 94 -14.16 -14.86 -0.90
CA GLN A 94 -14.82 -14.88 0.42
C GLN A 94 -15.12 -16.31 0.92
N GLY A 95 -14.65 -17.31 0.17
CA GLY A 95 -14.74 -18.73 0.51
C GLY A 95 -14.11 -19.09 1.85
N GLN A 96 -14.61 -20.16 2.47
CA GLN A 96 -14.14 -20.59 3.79
C GLN A 96 -12.65 -20.93 3.78
N SER A 97 -12.18 -21.59 2.72
CA SER A 97 -10.78 -22.01 2.57
C SER A 97 -9.84 -20.81 2.46
N VAL A 98 -10.19 -19.80 1.66
CA VAL A 98 -9.39 -18.57 1.50
C VAL A 98 -9.37 -17.77 2.80
N ARG A 99 -10.53 -17.62 3.48
CA ARG A 99 -10.62 -16.94 4.78
C ARG A 99 -9.78 -17.64 5.85
N TRP A 100 -9.77 -18.96 5.88
CA TRP A 100 -8.93 -19.72 6.81
C TRP A 100 -7.44 -19.43 6.57
N ILE A 101 -6.98 -19.47 5.32
CA ILE A 101 -5.58 -19.13 4.98
C ILE A 101 -5.28 -17.70 5.42
N PHE A 102 -6.19 -16.76 5.18
CA PHE A 102 -6.02 -15.38 5.62
C PHE A 102 -5.85 -15.28 7.14
N GLN A 103 -6.75 -15.88 7.91
CA GLN A 103 -6.78 -15.79 9.38
C GLN A 103 -5.62 -16.50 10.06
N TYR A 104 -5.19 -17.65 9.53
CA TYR A 104 -4.20 -18.51 10.19
C TYR A 104 -2.81 -18.47 9.56
N VAL A 105 -2.65 -17.94 8.35
CA VAL A 105 -1.35 -17.83 7.67
C VAL A 105 -0.99 -16.37 7.45
N GLN A 106 -1.79 -15.61 6.69
CA GLN A 106 -1.43 -14.24 6.31
C GLN A 106 -1.43 -13.30 7.51
N TYR A 107 -2.50 -13.30 8.32
CA TYR A 107 -2.66 -12.39 9.45
C TYR A 107 -1.58 -12.59 10.52
N PRO A 108 -1.24 -13.82 10.96
CA PRO A 108 -0.15 -14.04 11.92
C PRO A 108 1.22 -13.67 11.34
N LEU A 109 1.49 -13.96 10.06
CA LEU A 109 2.73 -13.54 9.41
C LEU A 109 2.86 -12.01 9.38
N GLN A 110 1.78 -11.30 9.03
CA GLN A 110 1.75 -9.84 9.05
C GLN A 110 2.00 -9.29 10.47
N ALA A 111 1.37 -9.89 11.48
CA ALA A 111 1.60 -9.54 12.88
C ALA A 111 3.05 -9.79 13.32
N ALA A 112 3.67 -10.88 12.87
CA ALA A 112 5.08 -11.18 13.14
C ALA A 112 6.01 -10.16 12.47
N PHE A 113 5.79 -9.81 11.20
CA PHE A 113 6.55 -8.75 10.53
C PHE A 113 6.39 -7.40 11.23
N PHE A 114 5.19 -7.08 11.70
CA PHE A 114 4.94 -5.87 12.47
C PHE A 114 5.66 -5.89 13.83
N ALA A 115 5.63 -7.02 14.53
CA ALA A 115 6.35 -7.21 15.79
C ALA A 115 7.87 -7.07 15.62
N LEU A 116 8.44 -7.65 14.55
CA LEU A 116 9.85 -7.47 14.21
C LEU A 116 10.19 -5.99 13.95
N THR A 117 9.30 -5.27 13.27
CA THR A 117 9.46 -3.83 13.02
C THR A 117 9.48 -3.05 14.34
N ALA A 118 8.67 -3.42 15.33
CA ALA A 118 8.71 -2.80 16.65
C ALA A 118 10.07 -3.02 17.35
N VAL A 119 10.65 -4.23 17.27
CA VAL A 119 11.98 -4.53 17.83
C VAL A 119 13.09 -3.73 17.10
N PHE A 120 13.03 -3.64 15.77
CA PHE A 120 13.96 -2.82 15.00
C PHE A 120 13.82 -1.33 15.30
N LEU A 121 12.58 -0.85 15.47
CA LEU A 121 12.29 0.52 15.85
C LEU A 121 12.87 0.83 17.23
N LEU A 122 12.66 -0.04 18.23
CA LEU A 122 13.27 0.09 19.56
C LEU A 122 14.80 0.15 19.48
N THR A 123 15.41 -0.72 18.68
CA THR A 123 16.86 -0.74 18.49
C THR A 123 17.36 0.53 17.80
N ALA A 124 16.63 1.01 16.80
CA ALA A 124 16.93 2.24 16.08
C ALA A 124 16.80 3.47 16.98
N ILE A 125 15.76 3.52 17.81
CA ILE A 125 15.54 4.56 18.82
C ILE A 125 16.67 4.56 19.86
N TYR A 126 17.05 3.40 20.40
CA TYR A 126 18.18 3.29 21.33
C TYR A 126 19.49 3.80 20.72
N ARG A 127 19.79 3.40 19.47
CA ARG A 127 20.96 3.90 18.74
C ARG A 127 20.85 5.41 18.49
N ALA A 128 19.67 5.90 18.12
CA ALA A 128 19.40 7.31 17.90
C ALA A 128 19.58 8.12 19.19
N PHE A 129 19.24 7.58 20.36
CA PHE A 129 19.44 8.22 21.66
C PHE A 129 20.91 8.29 22.08
N ARG A 130 21.72 7.27 21.75
CA ARG A 130 23.15 7.23 22.10
C ARG A 130 23.99 8.24 21.30
N LEU A 131 23.51 8.71 20.15
CA LEU A 131 24.30 9.51 19.19
C LEU A 131 24.14 11.04 19.34
N GLN A 132 23.56 11.56 20.42
CA GLN A 132 22.97 12.91 20.36
C GLN A 132 23.79 14.08 20.90
N ARG A 133 23.76 15.14 20.07
CA ARG A 133 23.85 16.57 20.39
C ARG A 133 22.47 17.09 20.83
N GLY A 134 22.42 18.21 21.56
CA GLY A 134 21.26 18.65 22.37
C GLY A 134 19.89 18.84 21.66
N GLU A 135 19.84 18.95 20.33
CA GLU A 135 18.60 19.21 19.58
C GLU A 135 17.59 18.06 19.62
N ASN A 136 18.07 16.82 19.74
CA ASN A 136 17.21 15.65 19.67
C ASN A 136 16.59 15.25 21.03
N ALA A 137 16.89 15.98 22.11
CA ALA A 137 16.37 15.72 23.45
C ALA A 137 14.83 15.71 23.49
N TRP A 138 14.17 16.55 22.68
CA TRP A 138 12.71 16.62 22.60
C TRP A 138 12.08 15.33 22.08
N PHE A 139 12.70 14.68 21.09
CA PHE A 139 12.23 13.39 20.57
C PHE A 139 12.40 12.28 21.61
N ILE A 140 13.48 12.32 22.41
CA ILE A 140 13.67 11.38 23.51
C ILE A 140 12.58 11.55 24.55
N LEU A 141 12.35 12.79 24.99
CA LEU A 141 11.37 13.09 26.02
C LEU A 141 9.97 12.65 25.59
N ALA A 142 9.57 12.98 24.35
CA ALA A 142 8.30 12.52 23.79
C ALA A 142 8.21 10.98 23.73
N GLY A 143 9.27 10.31 23.30
CA GLY A 143 9.34 8.84 23.25
C GLY A 143 9.20 8.19 24.62
N ILE A 144 9.91 8.69 25.63
CA ILE A 144 9.83 8.18 27.02
C ILE A 144 8.42 8.37 27.59
N LEU A 145 7.83 9.55 27.43
CA LEU A 145 6.47 9.84 27.92
C LEU A 145 5.43 8.90 27.28
N VAL A 146 5.54 8.67 25.97
CA VAL A 146 4.65 7.73 25.26
C VAL A 146 4.86 6.29 25.71
N LEU A 147 6.12 5.84 25.88
CA LEU A 147 6.43 4.49 26.35
C LEU A 147 5.93 4.24 27.77
N LEU A 148 6.11 5.21 28.68
CA LEU A 148 5.58 5.11 30.05
C LEU A 148 4.06 5.01 30.02
N GLY A 149 3.37 5.89 29.30
CA GLY A 149 1.91 5.86 29.17
C GLY A 149 1.33 4.64 28.45
N ALA A 150 2.16 3.84 27.76
CA ALA A 150 1.72 2.62 27.06
C ALA A 150 1.82 1.37 27.95
N THR A 151 2.54 1.42 29.06
CA THR A 151 2.80 0.25 29.93
C THR A 151 1.98 0.32 31.22
N ALA A 152 1.62 -0.84 31.78
CA ALA A 152 0.94 -0.93 33.08
C ALA A 152 1.75 -0.25 34.22
N VAL A 153 3.08 -0.26 34.09
CA VAL A 153 4.01 0.40 35.04
C VAL A 153 3.81 1.92 35.08
N GLY A 154 3.50 2.55 33.94
CA GLY A 154 3.26 3.99 33.88
C GLY A 154 1.99 4.40 34.65
N GLY A 155 0.93 3.59 34.56
CA GLY A 155 -0.31 3.83 35.31
C GLY A 155 -0.11 3.73 36.82
N TRP A 156 0.74 2.81 37.29
CA TRP A 156 1.04 2.70 38.73
C TRP A 156 1.88 3.86 39.27
N LEU A 157 2.67 4.53 38.42
CA LEU A 157 3.47 5.70 38.81
C LEU A 157 2.64 6.98 38.84
N TRP A 158 1.91 7.25 37.76
CA TRP A 158 1.08 8.43 37.62
C TRP A 158 0.09 8.28 36.46
N ASP A 159 -1.22 8.37 36.76
CA ASP A 159 -2.30 8.26 35.77
C ASP A 159 -2.18 9.30 34.63
N GLY A 160 -1.53 10.45 34.88
CA GLY A 160 -1.33 11.50 33.89
C GLY A 160 -0.47 11.09 32.68
N PHE A 161 0.38 10.06 32.80
CA PHE A 161 1.15 9.55 31.67
C PHE A 161 0.26 8.98 30.56
N ALA A 162 -0.88 8.38 30.92
CA ALA A 162 -1.84 7.86 29.94
C ALA A 162 -2.48 9.01 29.15
N SER A 163 -2.88 10.10 29.83
CA SER A 163 -3.45 11.29 29.19
C SER A 163 -2.45 12.00 28.28
N ILE A 164 -1.17 12.09 28.69
CA ILE A 164 -0.11 12.67 27.85
C ILE A 164 0.10 11.83 26.60
N ARG A 165 0.19 10.50 26.74
CA ARG A 165 0.29 9.58 25.59
C ARG A 165 -0.90 9.77 24.65
N GLU A 166 -2.12 9.81 25.18
CA GLU A 166 -3.33 9.98 24.39
C GLU A 166 -3.31 11.30 23.62
N TRP A 167 -2.91 12.40 24.26
CA TRP A 167 -2.76 13.69 23.60
C TRP A 167 -1.70 13.64 22.48
N ILE A 168 -0.53 13.04 22.72
CA ILE A 168 0.54 12.89 21.70
C ILE A 168 0.04 12.06 20.51
N MET A 169 -0.67 10.95 20.77
CA MET A 169 -1.15 10.07 19.72
C MET A 169 -2.28 10.69 18.90
N ASN A 170 -3.21 11.38 19.55
CA ASN A 170 -4.41 11.92 18.91
C ASN A 170 -4.21 13.31 18.28
N VAL A 171 -3.20 14.07 18.71
CA VAL A 171 -2.93 15.42 18.18
C VAL A 171 -1.73 15.42 17.22
N PRO A 172 -0.44 15.45 17.67
CA PRO A 172 0.68 15.57 16.75
C PRO A 172 0.93 14.33 15.90
N ALA A 173 0.81 13.11 16.45
CA ALA A 173 1.04 11.89 15.66
C ALA A 173 -0.06 11.71 14.59
N LEU A 174 -1.32 11.91 14.97
CA LEU A 174 -2.44 11.87 14.04
C LEU A 174 -2.37 13.00 13.01
N ALA A 175 -1.94 14.21 13.39
CA ALA A 175 -1.69 15.30 12.45
C ALA A 175 -0.60 14.94 11.43
N GLY A 176 0.50 14.33 11.87
CA GLY A 176 1.55 13.81 10.98
C GLY A 176 1.04 12.74 10.02
N ALA A 177 0.30 11.75 10.52
CA ALA A 177 -0.30 10.70 9.70
C ALA A 177 -1.27 11.28 8.64
N ARG A 178 -2.15 12.19 9.05
CA ARG A 178 -3.06 12.90 8.13
C ARG A 178 -2.29 13.76 7.12
N GLY A 179 -1.23 14.45 7.55
CA GLY A 179 -0.35 15.21 6.67
C GLY A 179 0.29 14.35 5.59
N ILE A 180 0.78 13.16 5.94
CA ILE A 180 1.31 12.19 4.98
C ILE A 180 0.21 11.74 4.01
N LEU A 181 -0.96 11.37 4.51
CA LEU A 181 -2.08 10.92 3.67
C LEU A 181 -2.53 12.01 2.68
N ILE A 182 -2.66 13.26 3.14
CA ILE A 182 -2.97 14.41 2.28
C ILE A 182 -1.85 14.63 1.27
N GLY A 183 -0.58 14.57 1.70
CA GLY A 183 0.57 14.70 0.81
C GLY A 183 0.60 13.64 -0.29
N VAL A 184 0.31 12.39 0.04
CA VAL A 184 0.21 11.29 -0.94
C VAL A 184 -0.96 11.51 -1.88
N ALA A 185 -2.13 11.90 -1.38
CA ALA A 185 -3.29 12.20 -2.22
C ALA A 185 -3.01 13.37 -3.19
N LEU A 186 -2.37 14.44 -2.72
CA LEU A 186 -1.93 15.55 -3.56
C LEU A 186 -0.88 15.10 -4.58
N ALA A 187 0.08 14.27 -4.21
CA ALA A 187 1.09 13.77 -5.15
C ALA A 187 0.45 12.95 -6.29
N VAL A 188 -0.49 12.05 -5.97
CA VAL A 188 -1.21 11.24 -6.96
C VAL A 188 -2.06 12.12 -7.87
N THR A 189 -2.80 13.08 -7.32
CA THR A 189 -3.62 14.01 -8.11
C THR A 189 -2.77 14.93 -9.01
N ILE A 190 -1.63 15.44 -8.53
CA ILE A 190 -0.69 16.22 -9.34
C ILE A 190 -0.13 15.38 -10.49
N THR A 191 0.22 14.11 -10.24
CA THR A 191 0.72 13.21 -11.28
C THR A 191 -0.34 12.97 -12.36
N GLY A 192 -1.59 12.75 -11.94
CA GLY A 192 -2.73 12.66 -12.86
C GLY A 192 -2.94 13.95 -13.65
N LEU A 193 -2.90 15.11 -12.98
CA LEU A 193 -3.11 16.42 -13.63
C LEU A 193 -1.99 16.73 -14.65
N ARG A 194 -0.73 16.45 -14.32
CA ARG A 194 0.38 16.63 -15.26
C ARG A 194 0.24 15.76 -16.51
N LEU A 195 -0.27 14.53 -16.36
CA LEU A 195 -0.61 13.68 -17.48
C LEU A 195 -1.76 14.29 -18.31
N LEU A 196 -2.83 14.74 -17.67
CA LEU A 196 -4.00 15.34 -18.34
C LEU A 196 -3.68 16.65 -19.06
N LEU A 197 -2.77 17.46 -18.53
CA LEU A 197 -2.27 18.69 -19.14
C LEU A 197 -1.17 18.43 -20.19
N GLY A 198 -0.72 17.18 -20.34
CA GLY A 198 0.29 16.80 -21.33
C GLY A 198 1.70 17.30 -21.01
N VAL A 199 1.94 17.69 -19.76
CA VAL A 199 3.26 18.04 -19.21
C VAL A 199 4.10 16.77 -19.11
N ASP A 200 3.53 15.70 -18.55
CA ASP A 200 4.16 14.39 -18.49
C ASP A 200 3.70 13.54 -19.68
N ARG A 201 4.64 13.02 -20.47
CA ARG A 201 4.35 12.24 -21.69
C ARG A 201 4.94 10.82 -21.61
N PRO A 202 4.40 9.94 -20.75
CA PRO A 202 4.98 8.63 -20.48
C PRO A 202 5.00 7.69 -21.70
N TYR A 203 4.20 7.98 -22.73
CA TYR A 203 4.11 7.19 -23.96
C TYR A 203 4.96 7.76 -25.12
N ALA A 204 5.69 8.85 -24.89
CA ALA A 204 6.48 9.52 -25.93
C ALA A 204 7.96 9.09 -25.97
N GLU A 205 8.44 8.40 -24.94
CA GLU A 205 9.77 7.75 -24.87
C GLU A 205 9.75 6.35 -25.52
#